data_AF-A0A7C4A097-F1
#
_entry.id   AF-A0A7C4A097-F1
#
_cell.length_a   1.000
_cell.length_b   1.000
_cell.length_c   1.000
_cell.angle_alpha   90.00
_cell.angle_beta   90.00
_cell.angle_gamma   90.00
#
_symmetry.space_group_name_H-M   'P 1'
#
loop_
_entity.id
_entity.type
_entity.pdbx_description
1 polymer ?
#
loop_
_entity_poly.entity_id
_entity_poly.type
_entity_poly.pdbx_seq_one_letter_code
_entity_poly.pdbx_strand_id
1 'polypeptide(L)'
;MTIPSNPDLVQLSDALDHLGSERVNAVSVQLDGLSGAEIATLMNEEDKKVTRAVQDVLAPIGQAIEAAARTLRSGGRVIYIGAGTSGRLGVLDASEIPPTFSAPPDMIIGVIAGGRDAMFVAREGAEDDPEQGKGDLAALSLTKNDFVVGLAASGRTPYVLGAIA
;
A
#
# COMPACT_ATOMS: atom_id res chain seq x y z
N MET A 1 29.60 -19.66 17.16
CA MET A 1 28.36 -19.65 17.95
C MET A 1 27.22 -19.77 16.96
N THR A 2 26.75 -20.99 16.70
CA THR A 2 25.64 -21.25 15.77
C THR A 2 24.35 -20.84 16.45
N ILE A 3 23.71 -19.80 15.93
CA ILE A 3 22.34 -19.45 16.31
C ILE A 3 21.47 -20.63 15.85
N PRO A 4 20.72 -21.30 16.74
CA PRO A 4 19.83 -22.36 16.32
C PRO A 4 18.76 -21.77 15.39
N SER A 5 18.64 -22.32 14.18
CA SER A 5 17.62 -21.94 13.21
C SER A 5 16.25 -22.30 13.78
N ASN A 6 15.45 -21.29 14.12
CA ASN A 6 14.05 -21.48 14.51
C ASN A 6 13.27 -21.95 13.25
N PRO A 7 12.69 -23.17 13.25
CA PRO A 7 11.99 -23.71 12.08
C PRO A 7 10.84 -22.82 11.59
N ASP A 8 10.19 -22.05 12.47
CA ASP A 8 9.14 -21.11 12.09
C ASP A 8 9.70 -19.89 11.32
N LEU A 9 10.92 -19.45 11.65
CA LEU A 9 11.60 -18.37 10.93
C LEU A 9 12.13 -18.84 9.57
N VAL A 10 12.54 -20.10 9.45
CA VAL A 10 12.97 -20.70 8.18
C VAL A 10 11.78 -20.86 7.23
N GLN A 11 10.66 -21.38 7.73
CA GLN A 11 9.43 -21.48 6.94
C GLN A 11 8.85 -20.12 6.54
N LEU A 12 8.96 -19.12 7.42
CA LEU A 12 8.61 -17.75 7.07
C LEU A 12 9.53 -17.22 5.98
N SER A 13 10.86 -17.33 6.13
CA SER A 13 11.86 -16.93 5.12
C SER A 13 11.57 -17.54 3.75
N ASP A 14 11.32 -18.85 3.69
CA ASP A 14 11.00 -19.55 2.44
C ASP A 14 9.70 -19.04 1.79
N ALA A 15 8.70 -18.66 2.60
CA ALA A 15 7.46 -18.06 2.12
C ALA A 15 7.62 -16.58 1.68
N LEU A 16 8.67 -15.89 2.12
CA LEU A 16 9.02 -14.52 1.75
C LEU A 16 9.85 -14.44 0.47
N ASP A 17 10.76 -15.39 0.25
CA ASP A 17 11.75 -15.36 -0.84
C ASP A 17 11.14 -15.32 -2.26
N HIS A 18 9.89 -15.77 -2.41
CA HIS A 18 9.15 -15.71 -3.67
C HIS A 18 8.56 -14.32 -3.96
N LEU A 19 8.48 -13.44 -2.97
CA LEU A 19 7.96 -12.09 -3.15
C LEU A 19 9.05 -11.18 -3.68
N GLY A 20 8.74 -10.48 -4.77
CA GLY A 20 9.65 -9.49 -5.33
C GLY A 20 10.06 -8.41 -4.31
N SER A 21 9.19 -8.08 -3.35
CA SER A 21 9.44 -7.07 -2.31
C SER A 21 10.51 -7.46 -1.29
N GLU A 22 10.70 -8.76 -1.04
CA GLU A 22 11.61 -9.27 0.00
C GLU A 22 12.98 -9.70 -0.58
N ARG A 23 13.12 -9.68 -1.91
CA ARG A 23 14.37 -10.06 -2.57
C ARG A 23 15.43 -8.99 -2.42
N VAL A 24 16.64 -9.43 -2.10
CA VAL A 24 17.82 -8.56 -2.13
C VAL A 24 18.09 -8.10 -3.57
N ASN A 25 18.23 -6.79 -3.75
CA ASN A 25 18.66 -6.24 -5.03
C ASN A 25 20.17 -6.48 -5.22
N ALA A 26 20.52 -7.27 -6.24
CA ALA A 26 21.91 -7.63 -6.54
C ALA A 26 22.82 -6.42 -6.80
N VAL A 27 22.27 -5.30 -7.31
CA VAL A 27 23.09 -4.10 -7.58
C VAL A 27 23.42 -3.29 -6.32
N SER A 28 22.73 -3.54 -5.20
CA SER A 28 22.89 -2.79 -3.95
C SER A 28 23.56 -3.59 -2.83
N VAL A 29 24.24 -4.70 -3.15
CA VAL A 29 24.89 -5.57 -2.14
C VAL A 29 25.95 -4.84 -1.31
N GLN A 30 26.59 -3.81 -1.89
CA GLN A 30 27.62 -3.00 -1.21
C GLN A 30 27.16 -1.57 -0.92
N LEU A 31 25.84 -1.34 -0.81
CA LEU A 31 25.27 0.00 -0.66
C LEU A 31 25.85 0.78 0.52
N ASP A 32 26.16 0.11 1.62
CA ASP A 32 26.75 0.67 2.84
C ASP A 32 28.21 1.12 2.70
N GLY A 33 28.90 0.67 1.65
CA GLY A 33 30.28 1.06 1.32
C GLY A 33 30.38 2.20 0.29
N LEU A 34 29.27 2.64 -0.28
CA LEU A 34 29.24 3.67 -1.32
C LEU A 34 29.30 5.10 -0.74
N SER A 35 29.85 6.03 -1.51
CA SER A 35 29.71 7.46 -1.22
C SER A 35 28.27 7.93 -1.37
N GLY A 36 27.94 9.09 -0.77
CA GLY A 36 26.60 9.66 -0.89
C GLY A 36 26.16 9.93 -2.34
N ALA A 37 27.09 10.29 -3.22
CA ALA A 37 26.78 10.49 -4.65
C ALA A 37 26.46 9.16 -5.35
N GLU A 38 27.22 8.11 -5.06
CA GLU A 38 26.99 6.77 -5.63
C GLU A 38 25.67 6.16 -5.13
N ILE A 39 25.32 6.34 -3.86
CA ILE A 39 24.01 5.93 -3.30
C ILE A 39 22.88 6.65 -4.05
N ALA A 40 22.98 7.98 -4.20
CA ALA A 40 21.96 8.76 -4.90
C ALA A 40 21.82 8.34 -6.38
N THR A 41 22.94 8.08 -7.07
CA THR A 41 22.92 7.56 -8.43
C THR A 41 22.26 6.19 -8.49
N LEU A 42 22.62 5.27 -7.61
CA LEU A 42 22.03 3.92 -7.56
C LEU A 42 20.52 3.98 -7.33
N MET A 43 20.06 4.75 -6.33
CA MET A 43 18.63 4.91 -6.04
C MET A 43 17.90 5.51 -7.25
N ASN A 44 18.48 6.51 -7.92
CA ASN A 44 17.86 7.10 -9.11
C ASN A 44 17.75 6.11 -10.28
N GLU A 45 18.73 5.21 -10.47
CA GLU A 45 18.63 4.15 -11.48
C GLU A 45 17.51 3.15 -11.17
N GLU A 46 17.25 2.86 -9.89
CA GLU A 46 16.09 2.05 -9.48
C GLU A 46 14.76 2.80 -9.69
N ASP A 47 14.70 4.09 -9.35
CA ASP A 47 13.50 4.92 -9.53
C ASP A 47 13.04 4.97 -10.99
N LYS A 48 13.99 5.01 -11.94
CA LYS A 48 13.67 4.99 -13.38
C LYS A 48 12.85 3.76 -13.79
N LYS A 49 12.98 2.64 -13.06
CA LYS A 49 12.25 1.39 -13.37
C LYS A 49 10.76 1.50 -13.01
N VAL A 50 10.39 2.40 -12.10
CA VAL A 50 9.00 2.56 -11.62
C VAL A 50 8.07 2.96 -12.77
N THR A 51 8.46 3.96 -13.57
CA THR A 51 7.62 4.43 -14.68
C THR A 51 7.39 3.34 -15.73
N ARG A 52 8.39 2.49 -15.96
CA ARG A 52 8.26 1.32 -16.84
C ARG A 52 7.32 0.27 -16.26
N ALA A 53 7.42 -0.04 -14.97
CA ALA A 53 6.50 -0.96 -14.31
C ALA A 53 5.05 -0.47 -14.39
N VAL A 54 4.81 0.83 -14.21
CA VAL A 54 3.48 1.44 -14.40
C VAL A 54 3.00 1.31 -15.85
N GLN A 55 3.90 1.53 -16.83
CA GLN A 55 3.58 1.37 -18.25
C GLN A 55 3.03 -0.04 -18.55
N ASP A 56 3.62 -1.07 -17.94
CA ASP A 56 3.24 -2.47 -18.18
C ASP A 56 1.86 -2.81 -17.59
N VAL A 57 1.28 -1.96 -16.74
CA VAL A 57 -0.04 -2.15 -16.09
C VAL A 57 -1.07 -1.04 -16.40
N LEU A 58 -0.89 -0.29 -17.48
CA LEU A 58 -1.83 0.79 -17.83
C LEU A 58 -3.26 0.29 -18.11
N ALA A 59 -3.42 -0.92 -18.66
CA ALA A 59 -4.75 -1.48 -18.94
C ALA A 59 -5.59 -1.69 -17.67
N PRO A 60 -5.14 -2.40 -16.62
CA PRO A 60 -5.88 -2.51 -15.37
C PRO A 60 -6.03 -1.16 -14.65
N ILE A 61 -5.04 -0.24 -14.72
CA ILE A 61 -5.20 1.13 -14.21
C ILE A 61 -6.38 1.83 -14.89
N GLY A 62 -6.49 1.74 -16.22
CA GLY A 62 -7.61 2.32 -16.96
C GLY A 62 -8.97 1.73 -16.55
N GLN A 63 -9.03 0.42 -16.27
CA GLN A 63 -10.26 -0.22 -15.78
C GLN A 63 -10.65 0.29 -14.37
N ALA A 64 -9.67 0.47 -13.49
CA ALA A 64 -9.90 1.04 -12.16
C ALA A 64 -10.38 2.49 -12.22
N ILE A 65 -9.78 3.32 -13.09
CA ILE A 65 -10.22 4.70 -13.34
C ILE A 65 -11.69 4.73 -13.79
N GLU A 66 -12.05 3.88 -14.76
CA GLU A 66 -13.42 3.79 -15.26
C GLU A 66 -14.42 3.31 -14.19
N ALA A 67 -14.01 2.37 -13.33
CA ALA A 67 -14.82 1.93 -12.20
C ALA A 67 -15.04 3.06 -11.18
N ALA A 68 -13.96 3.70 -10.73
CA ALA A 68 -14.02 4.83 -9.82
C ALA A 68 -14.89 5.98 -10.37
N ALA A 69 -14.72 6.33 -11.65
CA ALA A 69 -15.50 7.38 -12.28
C ALA A 69 -17.01 7.04 -12.34
N ARG A 70 -17.37 5.77 -12.58
CA ARG A 70 -18.78 5.32 -12.52
C ARG A 70 -19.35 5.40 -11.11
N THR A 71 -18.58 4.95 -10.12
CA THR A 71 -18.94 5.01 -8.69
C THR A 71 -19.23 6.44 -8.27
N LEU A 72 -18.32 7.38 -8.55
CA LEU A 72 -18.47 8.79 -8.21
C LEU A 72 -19.67 9.43 -8.91
N ARG A 73 -19.89 9.15 -10.21
CA ARG A 73 -21.08 9.63 -10.94
C ARG A 73 -22.40 9.12 -10.36
N SER A 74 -22.38 7.98 -9.70
CA SER A 74 -23.56 7.38 -9.06
C SER A 74 -23.76 7.84 -7.62
N GLY A 75 -22.95 8.79 -7.14
CA GLY A 75 -22.99 9.30 -5.77
C GLY A 75 -22.33 8.40 -4.72
N GLY A 76 -21.57 7.39 -5.16
CA GLY A 76 -20.73 6.58 -4.27
C GLY A 76 -19.38 7.24 -3.96
N ARG A 77 -18.61 6.62 -3.07
CA ARG A 77 -17.27 7.10 -2.67
C ARG A 77 -16.17 6.17 -3.18
N VAL A 78 -14.95 6.68 -3.28
CA VAL A 78 -13.75 5.85 -3.43
C VAL A 78 -13.02 5.77 -2.10
N ILE A 79 -12.62 4.58 -1.69
CA ILE A 79 -11.99 4.34 -0.39
C ILE A 79 -10.66 3.63 -0.62
N TYR A 80 -9.55 4.30 -0.29
CA TYR A 80 -8.23 3.69 -0.19
C TYR A 80 -8.06 3.06 1.18
N ILE A 81 -7.55 1.83 1.23
CA ILE A 81 -7.25 1.15 2.49
C ILE A 81 -5.89 0.47 2.43
N GLY A 82 -5.04 0.72 3.43
CA GLY A 82 -3.68 0.19 3.46
C GLY A 82 -3.03 0.28 4.83
N ALA A 83 -1.87 -0.36 4.97
CA ALA A 83 -1.04 -0.26 6.17
C ALA A 83 0.27 0.49 5.86
N GLY A 84 0.91 1.03 6.90
CA GLY A 84 2.22 1.68 6.79
C GLY A 84 2.28 2.73 5.67
N THR A 85 3.33 2.68 4.85
CA THR A 85 3.50 3.62 3.71
C THR A 85 2.34 3.57 2.73
N SER A 86 1.79 2.38 2.45
CA SER A 86 0.66 2.23 1.51
C SER A 86 -0.58 2.97 2.01
N GLY A 87 -0.92 2.81 3.30
CA GLY A 87 -2.02 3.56 3.92
C GLY A 87 -1.77 5.07 3.95
N ARG A 88 -0.53 5.51 4.25
CA ARG A 88 -0.16 6.93 4.22
C ARG A 88 -0.31 7.55 2.84
N LEU A 89 0.07 6.85 1.77
CA LEU A 89 -0.12 7.33 0.40
C LEU A 89 -1.61 7.46 0.04
N GLY A 90 -2.45 6.52 0.47
CA GLY A 90 -3.91 6.64 0.30
C GLY A 90 -4.51 7.84 1.05
N VAL A 91 -4.05 8.11 2.28
CA VAL A 91 -4.45 9.31 3.03
C VAL A 91 -3.96 10.59 2.38
N LEU A 92 -2.72 10.60 1.87
CA LEU A 92 -2.15 11.74 1.14
C LEU A 92 -2.99 12.09 -0.08
N ASP A 93 -3.23 11.11 -0.98
CA ASP A 93 -4.03 11.31 -2.20
C ASP A 93 -5.43 11.83 -1.87
N ALA A 94 -6.14 11.17 -0.94
CA ALA A 94 -7.49 11.59 -0.53
C ALA A 94 -7.53 13.03 0.02
N SER A 95 -6.48 13.45 0.76
CA SER A 95 -6.42 14.79 1.36
C SER A 95 -6.27 15.92 0.34
N GLU A 96 -5.74 15.63 -0.84
CA GLU A 96 -5.53 16.60 -1.92
C GLU A 96 -6.78 16.79 -2.79
N ILE A 97 -7.77 15.89 -2.70
CA ILE A 97 -8.97 15.93 -3.52
C ILE A 97 -9.83 17.18 -3.28
N PRO A 98 -10.18 17.57 -2.03
CA PRO A 98 -11.00 18.76 -1.80
C PRO A 98 -10.38 20.07 -2.32
N PRO A 99 -9.12 20.42 -2.02
CA PRO A 99 -8.54 21.68 -2.49
C PRO A 99 -8.24 21.68 -3.99
N THR A 100 -7.94 20.53 -4.59
CA THR A 100 -7.57 20.44 -6.02
C THR A 100 -8.81 20.49 -6.92
N PHE A 101 -9.88 19.79 -6.53
CA PHE A 101 -11.06 19.59 -7.38
C PHE A 101 -12.32 20.28 -6.86
N SER A 102 -12.24 21.03 -5.76
CA SER A 102 -13.41 21.62 -5.08
C SER A 102 -14.49 20.58 -4.75
N ALA A 103 -14.03 19.37 -4.39
CA ALA A 103 -14.88 18.22 -4.14
C ALA A 103 -15.23 18.07 -2.64
N PRO A 104 -16.32 17.36 -2.30
CA PRO A 104 -16.64 17.02 -0.92
C PRO A 104 -15.50 16.22 -0.24
N PRO A 105 -15.22 16.46 1.05
CA PRO A 105 -14.14 15.78 1.77
C PRO A 105 -14.34 14.28 2.00
N ASP A 106 -15.55 13.78 1.80
CA ASP A 106 -15.95 12.38 1.93
C ASP A 106 -16.06 11.66 0.58
N MET A 107 -15.81 12.36 -0.54
CA MET A 107 -15.87 11.77 -1.89
C MET A 107 -14.79 10.69 -2.07
N ILE A 108 -13.58 10.96 -1.57
CA ILE A 108 -12.43 10.05 -1.60
C ILE A 108 -11.88 9.96 -0.17
N ILE A 109 -11.73 8.74 0.36
CA ILE A 109 -11.38 8.51 1.76
C ILE A 109 -10.12 7.64 1.84
N GLY A 110 -9.14 8.04 2.64
CA GLY A 110 -7.98 7.21 2.98
C GLY A 110 -8.11 6.59 4.36
N VAL A 111 -7.95 5.27 4.45
CA VAL A 111 -7.99 4.48 5.68
C VAL A 111 -6.62 3.82 5.89
N ILE A 112 -6.09 3.95 7.10
CA ILE A 112 -4.79 3.43 7.48
C ILE A 112 -4.92 2.49 8.69
N ALA A 113 -4.31 1.32 8.60
CA ALA A 113 -4.21 0.36 9.70
C ALA A 113 -3.62 1.04 10.96
N GLY A 114 -4.23 0.79 12.12
CA GLY A 114 -3.85 1.45 13.37
C GLY A 114 -4.39 2.88 13.54
N GLY A 115 -5.22 3.36 12.60
CA GLY A 115 -5.95 4.62 12.71
C GLY A 115 -5.10 5.88 12.54
N ARG A 116 -5.67 7.03 12.92
CA ARG A 116 -5.06 8.36 12.66
C ARG A 116 -3.62 8.50 13.19
N ASP A 117 -3.31 7.92 14.34
CA ASP A 117 -1.95 7.97 14.91
C ASP A 117 -0.91 7.29 14.01
N ALA A 118 -1.32 6.26 13.25
CA ALA A 118 -0.45 5.54 12.33
C ALA A 118 0.10 6.42 11.20
N MET A 119 -0.55 7.56 10.93
CA MET A 119 -0.06 8.57 10.00
C MET A 119 1.30 9.12 10.43
N PHE A 120 1.51 9.31 11.73
CA PHE A 120 2.69 9.99 12.29
C PHE A 120 3.67 9.04 12.96
N VAL A 121 3.20 7.92 13.49
CA VAL A 121 4.03 6.93 14.19
C VAL A 121 3.68 5.53 13.71
N ALA A 122 4.67 4.73 13.32
CA ALA A 122 4.42 3.35 12.92
C ALA A 122 3.76 2.56 14.08
N ARG A 123 2.72 1.80 13.75
CA ARG A 123 2.01 0.89 14.66
C ARG A 123 2.37 -0.55 14.26
N GLU A 124 3.26 -1.16 15.03
CA GLU A 124 3.68 -2.56 14.82
C GLU A 124 2.47 -3.50 14.99
N GLY A 125 2.36 -4.49 14.10
CA GLY A 125 1.28 -5.49 14.11
C GLY A 125 -0.10 -5.02 13.60
N ALA A 126 -0.29 -3.72 13.31
CA ALA A 126 -1.57 -3.24 12.76
C ALA A 126 -1.88 -3.82 11.37
N GLU A 127 -0.84 -4.15 10.61
CA GLU A 127 -0.99 -4.72 9.27
C GLU A 127 -1.42 -6.20 9.27
N ASP A 128 -1.29 -6.87 10.42
CA ASP A 128 -1.59 -8.29 10.61
C ASP A 128 -3.02 -8.55 11.13
N ASP A 129 -3.82 -7.49 11.33
CA ASP A 129 -5.19 -7.60 11.87
C ASP A 129 -6.26 -7.52 10.75
N PRO A 130 -6.77 -8.65 10.23
CA PRO A 130 -7.80 -8.66 9.19
C PRO A 130 -9.16 -8.17 9.69
N GLU A 131 -9.49 -8.36 10.96
CA GLU A 131 -10.77 -7.93 11.53
C GLU A 131 -10.81 -6.40 11.68
N GLN A 132 -9.68 -5.77 11.96
CA GLN A 132 -9.57 -4.32 11.93
C GLN A 132 -9.88 -3.76 10.54
N GLY A 133 -9.33 -4.33 9.46
CA GLY A 133 -9.59 -3.85 8.09
C GLY A 133 -11.07 -3.89 7.72
N LYS A 134 -11.75 -5.00 8.07
CA LYS A 134 -13.20 -5.12 7.91
C LYS A 134 -13.96 -4.14 8.79
N GLY A 135 -13.55 -4.01 10.06
CA GLY A 135 -14.15 -3.10 11.04
C GLY A 135 -14.08 -1.64 10.61
N ASP A 136 -12.96 -1.20 10.05
CA ASP A 136 -12.77 0.17 9.58
C ASP A 136 -13.70 0.51 8.40
N LEU A 137 -13.86 -0.41 7.44
CA LEU A 137 -14.83 -0.22 6.35
C LEU A 137 -16.28 -0.24 6.86
N ALA A 138 -16.60 -1.10 7.83
CA ALA A 138 -17.92 -1.10 8.46
C ALA A 138 -18.20 0.22 9.20
N ALA A 139 -17.20 0.79 9.88
CA ALA A 139 -17.31 2.08 10.56
C ALA A 139 -17.58 3.24 9.59
N LEU A 140 -17.12 3.15 8.34
CA LEU A 140 -17.45 4.09 7.26
C LEU A 140 -18.85 3.87 6.66
N SER A 141 -19.63 2.93 7.20
CA SER A 141 -20.92 2.50 6.65
C SER A 141 -20.79 2.13 5.18
N LEU A 142 -19.75 1.35 4.83
CA LEU A 142 -19.50 0.91 3.46
C LEU A 142 -20.75 0.33 2.82
N THR A 143 -21.03 0.75 1.58
CA THR A 143 -22.15 0.25 0.80
C THR A 143 -21.66 -0.36 -0.52
N LYS A 144 -22.53 -1.11 -1.18
CA LYS A 144 -22.28 -1.61 -2.55
C LYS A 144 -22.10 -0.52 -3.61
N ASN A 145 -22.38 0.74 -3.26
CA ASN A 145 -22.21 1.88 -4.16
C ASN A 145 -20.80 2.47 -4.06
N ASP A 146 -20.00 2.06 -3.07
CA ASP A 146 -18.63 2.52 -2.88
C ASP A 146 -17.63 1.64 -3.67
N PHE A 147 -16.47 2.20 -4.00
CA PHE A 147 -15.36 1.49 -4.63
C PHE A 147 -14.15 1.46 -3.71
N VAL A 148 -13.71 0.27 -3.34
CA VAL A 148 -12.58 0.07 -2.41
C VAL A 148 -11.32 -0.30 -3.19
N VAL A 149 -10.21 0.35 -2.87
CA VAL A 149 -8.88 0.08 -3.42
C VAL A 149 -7.94 -0.31 -2.28
N GLY A 150 -7.59 -1.59 -2.23
CA GLY A 150 -6.61 -2.13 -1.28
C GLY A 150 -5.18 -1.85 -1.73
N LEU A 151 -4.37 -1.29 -0.84
CA LEU A 151 -2.98 -0.89 -1.11
C LEU A 151 -2.01 -1.71 -0.25
N ALA A 152 -1.30 -2.65 -0.89
CA ALA A 152 -0.28 -3.48 -0.23
C ALA A 152 0.83 -3.87 -1.23
N ALA A 153 2.07 -3.42 -1.01
CA ALA A 153 3.21 -3.75 -1.86
C ALA A 153 3.49 -5.27 -1.90
N SER A 154 3.31 -5.97 -0.77
CA SER A 154 3.47 -7.43 -0.69
C SER A 154 2.31 -8.20 -1.33
N GLY A 155 1.17 -7.54 -1.61
CA GLY A 155 -0.05 -8.16 -2.13
C GLY A 155 -0.80 -9.06 -1.15
N ARG A 156 -0.34 -9.19 0.11
CA ARG A 156 -0.88 -10.19 1.06
C ARG A 156 -1.08 -9.66 2.48
N THR A 157 -0.99 -8.34 2.68
CA THR A 157 -1.14 -7.71 4.00
C THR A 157 -2.51 -8.08 4.60
N PRO A 158 -2.57 -8.81 5.74
CA PRO A 158 -3.82 -9.32 6.30
C PRO A 158 -4.91 -8.26 6.54
N TYR A 159 -4.53 -7.07 7.04
CA TYR A 159 -5.44 -5.93 7.17
C TYR A 159 -6.15 -5.57 5.87
N VAL A 160 -5.39 -5.50 4.76
CA VAL A 160 -5.94 -5.15 3.44
C VAL A 160 -6.78 -6.28 2.89
N LEU A 161 -6.34 -7.53 3.05
CA LEU A 161 -7.10 -8.70 2.60
C LEU A 161 -8.43 -8.83 3.35
N GLY A 162 -8.43 -8.66 4.67
CA GLY A 162 -9.64 -8.70 5.50
C GLY A 162 -10.66 -7.61 5.13
N ALA A 163 -10.19 -6.48 4.60
CA ALA A 163 -11.04 -5.40 4.12
C ALA A 163 -11.72 -5.70 2.76
N ILE A 164 -11.06 -6.44 1.86
CA ILE A 164 -11.55 -6.68 0.49
C ILE A 164 -12.07 -8.10 0.23
N ALA A 165 -12.04 -8.96 1.26
CA ALA A 165 -12.49 -10.36 1.22
C ALA A 165 -14.01 -10.52 1.15
#